data_AF-A0A5C1AR81-F1
#
_entry.id   AF-A0A5C1AR81-F1
#
_cell.length_a   1.000
_cell.length_b   1.000
_cell.length_c   1.000
_cell.angle_alpha   90.00
_cell.angle_beta   90.00
_cell.angle_gamma   90.00
#
_symmetry.space_group_name_H-M   'P 1'
#
loop_
_entity.id
_entity.type
_entity.pdbx_description
1 polymer ?
#
loop_
_entity_poly.entity_id
_entity_poly.type
_entity_poly.pdbx_seq_one_letter_code
_entity_poly.pdbx_strand_id
1 'polypeptide(L)'
;MMASLRSEIRRFASASVLAAALAGPAAAQQPAETIERARLNKELAEQKAANEVDTALADADRTAKVSTAKAVDILRAAQTTLALATGVGSTKRDELDKRLDARIAVLQPNGTGTRPALDPKAAEIKKGLRQAYDNDLTEAKEVAEGLRKYADLKDAGRLDEARRIIAGLDVKYPKNPFVQSAGQQSYTAMQVRADADYTKRFADAMLKNTRELVASATPSTGDVQFMDAKKWTELSNFRKKQDKIQLTPKEEAILKSLDTQVSVNFQDRPFEEALQDLSNQLNQEIFIDKQSLKDAGLDLSRAISFKGNVSARTALRALLQSNQLTFLVKGEMIQVVTLERAEKELTTRSYYLGDIVSGTGPFGNAILFGPVASYQQAIENANQLVKSIKDSIDPRCWKENGGSCSVTFHMASMSVVVKASTEVHALMGNSLNASAPSVSAPPKK
;
A
#
# COMPACT_ATOMS: atom_id res chain seq x y z
N MET A 1 15.99 23.87 -64.57
CA MET A 1 16.33 23.75 -63.13
C MET A 1 15.40 24.65 -62.32
N MET A 2 14.10 24.34 -62.36
CA MET A 2 13.00 25.01 -61.65
C MET A 2 11.88 23.97 -61.49
N ALA A 3 12.07 23.02 -60.57
CA ALA A 3 11.06 22.03 -60.16
C ALA A 3 11.59 21.26 -58.94
N SER A 4 11.86 21.97 -57.85
CA SER A 4 12.08 21.42 -56.51
C SER A 4 12.08 22.59 -55.55
N LEU A 5 11.44 22.46 -54.38
CA LEU A 5 11.13 23.51 -53.41
C LEU A 5 9.93 24.41 -53.75
N ARG A 6 8.71 23.87 -53.63
CA ARG A 6 7.50 24.56 -53.12
C ARG A 6 6.31 23.59 -53.10
N SER A 7 6.31 22.64 -52.16
CA SER A 7 5.08 22.03 -51.59
C SER A 7 5.42 21.06 -50.45
N GLU A 8 6.18 21.52 -49.47
CA GLU A 8 6.09 20.97 -48.11
C GLU A 8 5.11 21.88 -47.37
N ILE A 9 3.94 21.32 -47.02
CA ILE A 9 2.95 21.69 -45.99
C ILE A 9 1.66 20.99 -46.44
N ARG A 10 1.11 20.13 -45.58
CA ARG A 10 0.04 19.13 -45.78
C ARG A 10 0.50 17.74 -46.23
N ARG A 11 1.19 17.03 -45.34
CA ARG A 11 1.16 15.55 -45.24
C ARG A 11 1.72 15.09 -43.88
N PHE A 12 1.20 15.66 -42.80
CA PHE A 12 1.35 15.13 -41.44
C PHE A 12 0.08 15.52 -40.69
N ALA A 13 -0.91 14.63 -40.74
CA ALA A 13 -2.11 14.54 -39.90
C ALA A 13 -3.20 13.84 -40.71
N SER A 14 -3.31 12.52 -40.59
CA SER A 14 -4.58 11.77 -40.63
C SER A 14 -4.32 10.27 -40.59
N ALA A 15 -5.13 9.60 -39.77
CA ALA A 15 -5.41 8.16 -39.79
C ALA A 15 -4.33 7.21 -39.24
N SER A 16 -4.00 7.37 -37.96
CA SER A 16 -3.74 6.23 -37.06
C SER A 16 -5.06 5.48 -36.75
N VAL A 17 -5.65 4.88 -37.79
CA VAL A 17 -6.75 3.91 -37.72
C VAL A 17 -6.58 2.97 -38.91
N LEU A 18 -5.79 1.91 -38.78
CA LEU A 18 -6.00 0.62 -39.47
C LEU A 18 -4.93 -0.41 -39.02
N ALA A 19 -5.19 -1.06 -37.90
CA ALA A 19 -4.77 -2.45 -37.66
C ALA A 19 -5.71 -3.12 -36.63
N ALA A 20 -6.97 -2.71 -36.62
CA ALA A 20 -8.07 -3.33 -35.90
C ALA A 20 -9.03 -3.92 -36.93
N ALA A 21 -8.58 -4.91 -37.70
CA ALA A 21 -9.41 -5.63 -38.65
C ALA A 21 -8.80 -6.96 -39.10
N LEU A 22 -8.38 -7.83 -38.18
CA LEU A 22 -8.28 -9.28 -38.43
C LEU A 22 -8.50 -10.06 -37.12
N ALA A 23 -9.68 -9.91 -36.53
CA ALA A 23 -10.28 -10.89 -35.64
C ALA A 23 -11.78 -10.60 -35.55
N GLY A 24 -12.48 -10.83 -36.67
CA GLY A 24 -13.92 -11.11 -36.65
C GLY A 24 -14.20 -12.38 -35.82
N PRO A 25 -15.48 -12.76 -35.68
CA PRO A 25 -16.02 -13.53 -34.56
C PRO A 25 -15.56 -15.00 -34.53
N ALA A 26 -14.29 -15.26 -34.23
CA ALA A 26 -13.75 -16.61 -34.16
C ALA A 26 -14.16 -17.38 -32.89
N ALA A 27 -14.76 -16.72 -31.90
CA ALA A 27 -15.19 -17.35 -30.65
C ALA A 27 -16.54 -18.08 -30.75
N ALA A 28 -17.36 -17.79 -31.77
CA ALA A 28 -18.65 -18.47 -31.96
C ALA A 28 -18.54 -19.76 -32.79
N GLN A 29 -17.42 -19.99 -33.50
CA GLN A 29 -17.20 -21.17 -34.36
C GLN A 29 -16.40 -22.30 -33.69
N GLN A 30 -15.80 -22.06 -32.52
CA GLN A 30 -14.97 -23.04 -31.82
C GLN A 30 -15.67 -24.31 -31.26
N PRO A 31 -16.95 -24.30 -30.84
CA PRO A 31 -17.58 -25.55 -30.39
C PRO A 31 -17.88 -26.50 -31.57
N ALA A 32 -18.16 -25.97 -32.76
CA ALA A 32 -18.39 -26.77 -33.97
C ALA A 32 -17.07 -27.37 -34.50
N GLU A 33 -16.00 -26.56 -34.59
CA GLU A 33 -14.68 -27.04 -35.02
C GLU A 33 -14.07 -28.08 -34.07
N THR A 34 -14.31 -27.99 -32.76
CA THR A 34 -13.77 -28.95 -31.78
C THR A 34 -14.49 -30.30 -31.81
N ILE A 35 -15.82 -30.30 -31.99
CA ILE A 35 -16.61 -31.54 -32.19
C ILE A 35 -16.24 -32.19 -33.53
N GLU A 36 -16.05 -31.38 -34.57
CA GLU A 36 -15.64 -31.86 -35.89
C GLU A 36 -14.22 -32.43 -35.87
N ARG A 37 -13.26 -31.77 -35.20
CA ARG A 37 -11.90 -32.32 -34.98
C ARG A 37 -11.90 -33.59 -34.13
N ALA A 38 -12.74 -33.68 -33.10
CA ALA A 38 -12.89 -34.90 -32.31
C ALA A 38 -13.48 -36.06 -33.14
N ARG A 39 -14.44 -35.78 -34.03
CA ARG A 39 -14.97 -36.75 -34.99
C ARG A 39 -13.91 -37.19 -36.00
N LEU A 40 -13.18 -36.25 -36.60
CA LEU A 40 -12.11 -36.54 -37.54
C LEU A 40 -10.98 -37.36 -36.90
N ASN A 41 -10.62 -37.06 -35.65
CA ASN A 41 -9.62 -37.84 -34.91
C ASN A 41 -10.11 -39.26 -34.60
N LYS A 42 -11.39 -39.42 -34.28
CA LYS A 42 -12.02 -40.74 -34.07
C LYS A 42 -12.05 -41.54 -35.37
N GLU A 43 -12.45 -40.92 -36.47
CA GLU A 43 -12.48 -41.54 -37.80
C GLU A 43 -11.08 -41.93 -38.27
N LEU A 44 -10.09 -41.06 -38.06
CA LEU A 44 -8.70 -41.36 -38.37
C LEU A 44 -8.14 -42.51 -37.52
N ALA A 45 -8.51 -42.59 -36.24
CA ALA A 45 -8.14 -43.72 -35.37
C ALA A 45 -8.81 -45.02 -35.83
N GLU A 46 -10.08 -44.97 -36.23
CA GLU A 46 -10.80 -46.12 -36.79
C GLU A 46 -10.21 -46.58 -38.13
N GLN A 47 -9.81 -45.65 -39.01
CA GLN A 47 -9.12 -45.96 -40.27
C GLN A 47 -7.75 -46.58 -40.04
N LYS A 48 -6.95 -46.05 -39.10
CA LYS A 48 -5.65 -46.64 -38.74
C LYS A 48 -5.80 -48.05 -38.21
N ALA A 49 -6.75 -48.27 -37.30
CA ALA A 49 -7.02 -49.60 -36.77
C ALA A 49 -7.50 -50.59 -37.85
N ALA A 50 -8.32 -50.14 -38.80
CA ALA A 50 -8.74 -50.97 -39.94
C ALA A 50 -7.54 -51.34 -40.83
N ASN A 51 -6.68 -50.38 -41.15
CA ASN A 51 -5.47 -50.63 -41.96
C ASN A 51 -4.51 -51.59 -41.24
N GLU A 52 -4.31 -51.45 -39.93
CA GLU A 52 -3.49 -52.36 -39.14
C GLU A 52 -4.05 -53.79 -39.17
N VAL A 53 -5.36 -53.96 -39.03
CA VAL A 53 -6.03 -55.26 -39.15
C VAL A 53 -5.89 -55.85 -40.56
N ASP A 54 -6.04 -55.03 -41.60
CA ASP A 54 -5.88 -55.48 -42.99
C ASP A 54 -4.43 -55.91 -43.29
N THR A 55 -3.44 -55.18 -42.76
CA THR A 55 -2.03 -55.58 -42.87
C THR A 55 -1.76 -56.89 -42.14
N ALA A 56 -2.30 -57.07 -40.93
CA ALA A 56 -2.15 -58.30 -40.17
C ALA A 56 -2.80 -59.50 -40.86
N LEU A 57 -3.96 -59.31 -41.50
CA LEU A 57 -4.61 -60.33 -42.34
C LEU A 57 -3.75 -60.71 -43.54
N ALA A 58 -3.19 -59.72 -44.26
CA ALA A 58 -2.33 -59.96 -45.41
C ALA A 58 -1.03 -60.69 -45.02
N ASP A 59 -0.42 -60.31 -43.90
CA ASP A 59 0.81 -60.95 -43.41
C ASP A 59 0.54 -62.34 -42.84
N ALA A 60 -0.59 -62.55 -42.19
CA ALA A 60 -1.06 -63.88 -41.81
C ALA A 60 -1.27 -64.76 -43.05
N ASP A 61 -1.84 -64.24 -44.14
CA ASP A 61 -2.07 -64.99 -45.38
C ASP A 61 -0.77 -65.38 -46.09
N ARG A 62 0.22 -64.49 -46.09
CA ARG A 62 1.57 -64.82 -46.60
C ARG A 62 2.24 -65.87 -45.73
N THR A 63 2.14 -65.72 -44.42
CA THR A 63 2.76 -66.63 -43.44
C THR A 63 2.08 -68.00 -43.42
N ALA A 64 0.77 -68.05 -43.66
CA ALA A 64 -0.01 -69.29 -43.69
C ALA A 64 0.46 -70.27 -44.78
N LYS A 65 1.11 -69.77 -45.84
CA LYS A 65 1.74 -70.60 -46.89
C LYS A 65 2.94 -71.40 -46.37
N VAL A 66 3.56 -70.95 -45.27
CA VAL A 66 4.77 -71.55 -44.68
C VAL A 66 4.46 -72.19 -43.33
N SER A 67 3.62 -71.54 -42.50
CA SER A 67 3.22 -72.05 -41.19
C SER A 67 1.86 -71.48 -40.79
N THR A 68 0.88 -72.37 -40.64
CA THR A 68 -0.48 -72.04 -40.18
C THR A 68 -0.50 -71.60 -38.71
N ALA A 69 0.33 -72.21 -37.86
CA ALA A 69 0.45 -71.83 -36.44
C ALA A 69 0.94 -70.38 -36.27
N LYS A 70 2.02 -70.00 -36.97
CA LYS A 70 2.56 -68.64 -36.91
C LYS A 70 1.58 -67.61 -37.49
N ALA A 71 0.82 -67.98 -38.52
CA ALA A 71 -0.22 -67.11 -39.06
C ALA A 71 -1.33 -66.83 -38.03
N VAL A 72 -1.74 -67.82 -37.24
CA VAL A 72 -2.72 -67.63 -36.16
C VAL A 72 -2.17 -66.77 -35.03
N ASP A 73 -0.89 -66.91 -34.68
CA ASP A 73 -0.25 -66.06 -33.66
C ASP A 73 -0.23 -64.58 -34.08
N ILE A 74 0.04 -64.29 -35.37
CA ILE A 74 -0.04 -62.94 -35.94
C ILE A 74 -1.46 -62.37 -35.79
N LEU A 75 -2.48 -63.16 -36.10
CA LEU A 75 -3.88 -62.72 -35.99
C LEU A 75 -4.29 -62.50 -34.52
N ARG A 76 -3.86 -63.35 -33.59
CA ARG A 76 -4.13 -63.18 -32.14
C ARG A 76 -3.38 -61.99 -31.55
N ALA A 77 -2.18 -61.70 -32.03
CA ALA A 77 -1.46 -60.48 -31.67
C ALA A 77 -2.22 -59.25 -32.16
N ALA A 78 -2.73 -59.26 -33.39
CA ALA A 78 -3.57 -58.18 -33.93
C ALA A 78 -4.87 -57.98 -33.14
N GLN A 79 -5.54 -59.05 -32.68
CA GLN A 79 -6.69 -58.95 -31.77
C GLN A 79 -6.32 -58.25 -30.46
N THR A 80 -5.14 -58.54 -29.92
CA THR A 80 -4.65 -57.92 -28.68
C THR A 80 -4.38 -56.43 -28.88
N THR A 81 -3.73 -56.06 -29.98
CA THR A 81 -3.49 -54.65 -30.35
C THR A 81 -4.81 -53.89 -30.55
N LEU A 82 -5.78 -54.49 -31.24
CA LEU A 82 -7.11 -53.92 -31.46
C LEU A 82 -7.90 -53.74 -30.14
N ALA A 83 -7.74 -54.66 -29.19
CA ALA A 83 -8.34 -54.57 -27.85
C ALA A 83 -7.72 -53.46 -26.98
N LEU A 84 -6.45 -53.10 -27.24
CA LEU A 84 -5.72 -52.03 -26.55
C LEU A 84 -5.83 -50.67 -27.25
N ALA A 85 -6.25 -50.63 -28.52
CA ALA A 85 -6.39 -49.40 -29.30
C ALA A 85 -7.44 -48.45 -28.72
N THR A 86 -7.00 -47.23 -28.39
CA THR A 86 -7.85 -46.12 -27.91
C THR A 86 -8.41 -45.34 -29.11
N GLY A 87 -9.65 -44.83 -29.01
CA GLY A 87 -10.29 -44.05 -30.07
C GLY A 87 -11.15 -44.85 -31.07
N VAL A 88 -11.06 -46.18 -31.11
CA VAL A 88 -11.93 -47.03 -31.96
C VAL A 88 -13.29 -47.24 -31.29
N GLY A 89 -14.39 -46.96 -31.99
CA GLY A 89 -15.75 -47.23 -31.52
C GLY A 89 -16.02 -48.72 -31.26
N SER A 90 -16.95 -49.04 -30.34
CA SER A 90 -17.29 -50.43 -30.00
C SER A 90 -17.78 -51.23 -31.22
N THR A 91 -18.66 -50.65 -32.02
CA THR A 91 -19.22 -51.28 -33.23
C THR A 91 -18.15 -51.61 -34.27
N LYS A 92 -17.22 -50.68 -34.52
CA LYS A 92 -16.13 -50.89 -35.49
C LYS A 92 -15.10 -51.91 -34.98
N ARG A 93 -14.83 -51.90 -33.67
CA ARG A 93 -13.96 -52.90 -33.03
C ARG A 93 -14.54 -54.31 -33.17
N ASP A 94 -15.84 -54.48 -32.92
CA ASP A 94 -16.52 -55.77 -33.06
C ASP A 94 -16.54 -56.27 -34.52
N GLU A 95 -16.68 -55.35 -35.49
CA GLU A 95 -16.59 -55.69 -36.92
C GLU A 95 -15.20 -56.23 -37.28
N LEU A 96 -14.13 -55.54 -36.86
CA LEU A 96 -12.75 -55.93 -37.13
C LEU A 96 -12.36 -57.22 -36.40
N ASP A 97 -12.80 -57.40 -35.15
CA ASP A 97 -12.53 -58.63 -34.38
C ASP A 97 -13.20 -59.84 -35.05
N LYS A 98 -14.43 -59.70 -35.55
CA LYS A 98 -15.11 -60.76 -36.33
C LYS A 98 -14.36 -61.14 -37.61
N ARG A 99 -13.71 -60.19 -38.28
CA ARG A 99 -12.90 -60.48 -39.48
C ARG A 99 -11.65 -61.28 -39.13
N LEU A 100 -10.98 -60.93 -38.03
CA LEU A 100 -9.84 -61.67 -37.51
C LEU A 100 -10.26 -63.08 -37.05
N ASP A 101 -11.35 -63.20 -36.29
CA ASP A 101 -11.89 -64.49 -35.84
C ASP A 101 -12.30 -65.40 -37.00
N ALA A 102 -12.98 -64.87 -38.01
CA ALA A 102 -13.34 -65.62 -39.21
C ALA A 102 -12.10 -66.16 -39.92
N ARG A 103 -11.00 -65.39 -39.98
CA ARG A 103 -9.76 -65.86 -40.60
C ARG A 103 -9.04 -66.90 -39.74
N ILE A 104 -9.01 -66.72 -38.42
CA ILE A 104 -8.48 -67.72 -37.48
C ILE A 104 -9.25 -69.04 -37.61
N ALA A 105 -10.58 -68.99 -37.71
CA ALA A 105 -11.43 -70.17 -37.88
C ALA A 105 -11.12 -70.94 -39.18
N VAL A 106 -10.83 -70.23 -40.27
CA VAL A 106 -10.40 -70.85 -41.54
C VAL A 106 -9.03 -71.51 -41.42
N LEU A 107 -8.11 -70.92 -40.67
CA LEU A 107 -6.74 -71.43 -40.50
C LEU A 107 -6.64 -72.54 -39.43
N GLN A 108 -7.63 -72.66 -38.54
CA GLN A 108 -7.74 -73.70 -37.50
C GLN A 108 -9.16 -74.29 -37.41
N PRO A 109 -9.56 -75.16 -38.35
CA PRO A 109 -10.90 -75.74 -38.35
C PRO A 109 -11.20 -76.69 -37.18
N ASN A 110 -10.19 -77.24 -36.50
CA ASN A 110 -10.34 -78.18 -35.37
C ASN A 110 -9.60 -77.74 -34.08
N GLY A 111 -9.18 -76.48 -33.97
CA GLY A 111 -8.50 -75.96 -32.79
C GLY A 111 -9.49 -75.34 -31.81
N THR A 112 -9.62 -75.90 -30.61
CA THR A 112 -10.28 -75.22 -29.49
C THR A 112 -9.55 -73.90 -29.23
N GLY A 113 -10.21 -72.79 -29.56
CA GLY A 113 -9.70 -71.45 -29.42
C GLY A 113 -9.60 -71.03 -27.96
N THR A 114 -8.55 -71.48 -27.27
CA THR A 114 -8.18 -70.86 -25.99
C THR A 114 -7.38 -69.60 -26.32
N ARG A 115 -8.04 -68.43 -26.20
CA ARG A 115 -7.35 -67.13 -26.14
C ARG A 115 -6.25 -67.24 -25.05
N PRO A 116 -4.99 -66.85 -25.32
CA PRO A 116 -4.00 -66.73 -24.27
C PRO A 116 -4.59 -65.87 -23.15
N ALA A 117 -4.61 -66.37 -21.91
CA ALA A 117 -5.10 -65.61 -20.77
C ALA A 117 -4.35 -64.28 -20.72
N LEU A 118 -5.09 -63.16 -20.70
CA LEU A 118 -4.53 -61.82 -20.59
C LEU A 118 -3.59 -61.77 -19.37
N ASP A 119 -2.31 -61.57 -19.65
CA ASP A 119 -1.25 -61.38 -18.66
C ASP A 119 -1.74 -60.36 -17.61
N PRO A 120 -1.68 -60.63 -16.28
CA PRO A 120 -2.21 -59.71 -15.25
C PRO A 120 -1.67 -58.27 -15.38
N LYS A 121 -0.48 -58.08 -15.96
CA LYS A 121 0.08 -56.76 -16.30
C LYS A 121 -0.73 -56.00 -17.36
N ALA A 122 -1.34 -56.68 -18.33
CA ALA A 122 -2.19 -56.06 -19.35
C ALA A 122 -3.50 -55.51 -18.76
N ALA A 123 -4.05 -56.17 -17.73
CA ALA A 123 -5.21 -55.69 -16.99
C ALA A 123 -4.88 -54.42 -16.17
N GLU A 124 -3.70 -54.36 -15.56
CA GLU A 124 -3.23 -53.15 -14.86
C GLU A 124 -2.95 -51.98 -15.82
N ILE A 125 -2.31 -52.24 -16.96
CA ILE A 125 -2.08 -51.22 -18.00
C ILE A 125 -3.42 -50.67 -18.53
N LYS A 126 -4.41 -51.54 -18.78
CA LYS A 126 -5.74 -51.13 -19.21
C LYS A 126 -6.48 -50.30 -18.14
N LYS A 127 -6.31 -50.65 -16.85
CA LYS A 127 -6.87 -49.88 -15.74
C LYS A 127 -6.20 -48.50 -15.64
N GLY A 128 -4.88 -48.42 -15.77
CA GLY A 128 -4.12 -47.17 -15.78
C GLY A 128 -4.49 -46.25 -16.96
N LEU A 129 -4.63 -46.82 -18.17
CA LEU A 129 -5.10 -46.08 -19.35
C LEU A 129 -6.53 -45.55 -19.19
N ARG A 130 -7.42 -46.34 -18.58
CA ARG A 130 -8.79 -45.90 -18.31
C ARG A 130 -8.84 -44.79 -17.27
N GLN A 131 -8.03 -44.88 -16.21
CA GLN A 131 -7.90 -43.81 -15.21
C GLN A 131 -7.30 -42.54 -15.80
N ALA A 132 -6.28 -42.64 -16.65
CA ALA A 132 -5.72 -41.49 -17.36
C ALA A 132 -6.77 -40.82 -18.26
N TYR A 133 -7.53 -41.62 -19.02
CA TYR A 133 -8.62 -41.12 -19.86
C TYR A 133 -9.74 -40.44 -19.04
N ASP A 134 -10.14 -41.04 -17.91
CA ASP A 134 -11.16 -40.47 -17.03
C ASP A 134 -10.67 -39.15 -16.38
N ASN A 135 -9.38 -39.05 -16.05
CA ASN A 135 -8.75 -37.82 -15.56
C ASN A 135 -8.70 -36.73 -16.64
N ASP A 136 -8.27 -37.06 -17.85
CA ASP A 136 -8.23 -36.12 -18.99
C ASP A 136 -9.64 -35.62 -19.34
N LEU A 137 -10.65 -36.49 -19.27
CA LEU A 137 -12.04 -36.14 -19.50
C LEU A 137 -12.59 -35.23 -18.38
N THR A 138 -12.13 -35.39 -17.15
CA THR A 138 -12.48 -34.52 -16.02
C THR A 138 -11.81 -33.16 -16.15
N GLU A 139 -10.52 -33.12 -16.47
CA GLU A 139 -9.78 -31.88 -16.78
C GLU A 139 -10.47 -31.11 -17.92
N ALA A 140 -10.80 -31.78 -19.02
CA ALA A 140 -11.46 -31.15 -20.17
C ALA A 140 -12.81 -30.50 -19.79
N LYS A 141 -13.59 -31.15 -18.91
CA LYS A 141 -14.86 -30.60 -18.41
C LYS A 141 -14.64 -29.38 -17.51
N GLU A 142 -13.75 -29.49 -16.51
CA GLU A 142 -13.47 -28.39 -15.58
C GLU A 142 -12.91 -27.17 -16.30
N VAL A 143 -11.96 -27.38 -17.23
CA VAL A 143 -11.37 -26.32 -18.04
C VAL A 143 -12.42 -25.69 -18.96
N ALA A 144 -13.26 -26.49 -19.62
CA ALA A 144 -14.32 -25.96 -20.49
C ALA A 144 -15.35 -25.12 -19.71
N GLU A 145 -15.78 -25.57 -18.53
CA GLU A 145 -16.70 -24.81 -17.69
C GLU A 145 -16.08 -23.52 -17.14
N GLY A 146 -14.82 -23.60 -16.70
CA GLY A 146 -14.09 -22.43 -16.21
C GLY A 146 -13.84 -21.39 -17.31
N LEU A 147 -13.51 -21.84 -18.53
CA LEU A 147 -13.33 -20.96 -19.69
C LEU A 147 -14.64 -20.31 -20.16
N ARG A 148 -15.78 -21.02 -20.06
CA ARG A 148 -17.11 -20.42 -20.31
C ARG A 148 -17.41 -19.31 -19.32
N LYS A 149 -17.24 -19.56 -18.02
CA LYS A 149 -17.43 -18.53 -16.99
C LYS A 149 -16.48 -17.34 -17.17
N TYR A 150 -15.23 -17.60 -17.59
CA TYR A 150 -14.28 -16.53 -17.94
C TYR A 150 -14.78 -15.67 -19.11
N ALA A 151 -15.30 -16.28 -20.17
CA ALA A 151 -15.87 -15.56 -21.32
C ALA A 151 -17.06 -14.69 -20.89
N ASP A 152 -18.00 -15.25 -20.11
CA ASP A 152 -19.17 -14.52 -19.63
C ASP A 152 -18.78 -13.31 -18.75
N LEU A 153 -17.81 -13.49 -17.85
CA LEU A 153 -17.32 -12.40 -16.99
C LEU A 153 -16.54 -11.33 -17.76
N LYS A 154 -15.80 -11.73 -18.80
CA LYS A 154 -15.10 -10.82 -19.70
C LYS A 154 -16.10 -9.97 -20.50
N ASP A 155 -17.14 -10.59 -21.04
CA ASP A 155 -18.20 -9.90 -21.79
C ASP A 155 -19.02 -8.97 -20.89
N ALA A 156 -19.18 -9.33 -19.61
CA ALA A 156 -19.77 -8.47 -18.59
C ALA A 156 -18.83 -7.36 -18.07
N GLY A 157 -17.59 -7.25 -18.57
CA GLY A 157 -16.60 -6.26 -18.14
C GLY A 157 -16.02 -6.50 -16.72
N ARG A 158 -16.31 -7.65 -16.09
CA ARG A 158 -15.85 -8.02 -14.73
C ARG A 158 -14.48 -8.70 -14.79
N LEU A 159 -13.49 -7.97 -15.30
CA LEU A 159 -12.14 -8.48 -15.58
C LEU A 159 -11.42 -9.05 -14.35
N ASP A 160 -11.59 -8.45 -13.17
CA ASP A 160 -10.96 -8.93 -11.93
C ASP A 160 -11.46 -10.32 -11.52
N GLU A 161 -12.76 -10.57 -11.69
CA GLU A 161 -13.36 -11.87 -11.40
C GLU A 161 -13.01 -12.90 -12.47
N ALA A 162 -13.02 -12.49 -13.75
CA ALA A 162 -12.58 -13.31 -14.86
C ALA A 162 -11.13 -13.80 -14.64
N ARG A 163 -10.24 -12.92 -14.18
CA ARG A 163 -8.85 -13.27 -13.84
C ARG A 163 -8.76 -14.28 -12.71
N ARG A 164 -9.58 -14.16 -11.66
CA ARG A 164 -9.56 -15.11 -10.53
C ARG A 164 -9.94 -16.53 -10.98
N ILE A 165 -10.91 -16.65 -11.91
CA ILE A 165 -11.27 -17.96 -12.47
C ILE A 165 -10.07 -18.58 -13.19
N ILE A 166 -9.43 -17.83 -14.08
CA ILE A 166 -8.28 -18.34 -14.83
C ILE A 166 -7.09 -18.65 -13.91
N ALA A 167 -6.80 -17.80 -12.93
CA ALA A 167 -5.75 -18.07 -11.94
C ALA A 167 -6.02 -19.36 -11.15
N GLY A 168 -7.28 -19.63 -10.79
CA GLY A 168 -7.67 -20.88 -10.14
C GLY A 168 -7.48 -22.11 -11.04
N LEU A 169 -7.75 -21.99 -12.34
CA LEU A 169 -7.48 -23.05 -13.31
C LEU A 169 -5.99 -23.24 -13.56
N ASP A 170 -5.20 -22.17 -13.56
CA ASP A 170 -3.75 -22.20 -13.80
C ASP A 170 -3.00 -22.93 -12.66
N VAL A 171 -3.46 -22.74 -11.41
CA VAL A 171 -2.94 -23.49 -10.26
C VAL A 171 -3.24 -24.99 -10.39
N LYS A 172 -4.43 -25.36 -10.87
CA LYS A 172 -4.83 -26.76 -11.00
C LYS A 172 -4.24 -27.45 -12.24
N TYR A 173 -4.16 -26.74 -13.34
CA TYR A 173 -3.80 -27.25 -14.66
C TYR A 173 -2.74 -26.37 -15.36
N PRO A 174 -1.53 -26.24 -14.77
CA PRO A 174 -0.52 -25.29 -15.24
C PRO A 174 0.02 -25.61 -16.65
N LYS A 175 -0.07 -26.87 -17.10
CA LYS A 175 0.42 -27.30 -18.42
C LYS A 175 -0.64 -27.22 -19.52
N ASN A 176 -1.87 -26.82 -19.21
CA ASN A 176 -2.95 -26.79 -20.18
C ASN A 176 -2.84 -25.54 -21.09
N PRO A 177 -2.73 -25.70 -22.42
CA PRO A 177 -2.50 -24.58 -23.34
C PRO A 177 -3.67 -23.58 -23.40
N PHE A 178 -4.91 -24.03 -23.15
CA PHE A 178 -6.07 -23.15 -23.16
C PHE A 178 -6.10 -22.23 -21.94
N VAL A 179 -5.71 -22.75 -20.77
CA VAL A 179 -5.61 -21.98 -19.52
C VAL A 179 -4.50 -20.93 -19.63
N GLN A 180 -3.34 -21.30 -20.18
CA GLN A 180 -2.23 -20.36 -20.42
C GLN A 180 -2.63 -19.21 -21.35
N SER A 181 -3.28 -19.52 -22.47
CA SER A 181 -3.76 -18.52 -23.42
C SER A 181 -4.79 -17.56 -22.78
N ALA A 182 -5.76 -18.11 -22.04
CA ALA A 182 -6.74 -17.30 -21.33
C ALA A 182 -6.08 -16.42 -20.24
N GLY A 183 -5.02 -16.94 -19.59
CA GLY A 183 -4.22 -16.20 -18.61
C GLY A 183 -3.54 -14.99 -19.23
N GLN A 184 -2.87 -15.19 -20.36
CA GLN A 184 -2.21 -14.12 -21.11
C GLN A 184 -3.20 -13.06 -21.60
N GLN A 185 -4.37 -13.48 -22.11
CA GLN A 185 -5.42 -12.54 -22.52
C GLN A 185 -5.97 -11.73 -21.35
N SER A 186 -6.21 -12.37 -20.20
CA SER A 186 -6.68 -11.71 -18.98
C SER A 186 -5.66 -10.68 -18.48
N TYR A 187 -4.37 -11.05 -18.46
CA TYR A 187 -3.28 -10.15 -18.10
C TYR A 187 -3.21 -8.93 -19.02
N THR A 188 -3.24 -9.16 -20.34
CA THR A 188 -3.19 -8.08 -21.35
C THR A 188 -4.38 -7.14 -21.22
N ALA A 189 -5.59 -7.67 -21.02
CA ALA A 189 -6.78 -6.85 -20.83
C ALA A 189 -6.68 -5.94 -19.58
N MET A 190 -6.10 -6.46 -18.48
CA MET A 190 -5.85 -5.68 -17.27
C MET A 190 -4.81 -4.58 -17.49
N GLN A 191 -3.74 -4.86 -18.23
CA GLN A 191 -2.73 -3.85 -18.58
C GLN A 191 -3.34 -2.72 -19.39
N VAL A 192 -4.10 -3.03 -20.45
CA VAL A 192 -4.76 -2.01 -21.27
C VAL A 192 -5.69 -1.12 -20.44
N ARG A 193 -6.43 -1.70 -19.49
CA ARG A 193 -7.28 -0.93 -18.57
C ARG A 193 -6.46 -0.03 -17.65
N ALA A 194 -5.39 -0.57 -17.05
CA ALA A 194 -4.50 0.19 -16.18
C ALA A 194 -3.83 1.34 -16.93
N ASP A 195 -3.40 1.12 -18.16
CA ASP A 195 -2.78 2.13 -19.02
C ASP A 195 -3.79 3.21 -19.44
N ALA A 196 -5.03 2.83 -19.75
CA ALA A 196 -6.11 3.77 -20.04
C ALA A 196 -6.43 4.66 -18.81
N ASP A 197 -6.54 4.05 -17.63
CA ASP A 197 -6.76 4.77 -16.37
C ASP A 197 -5.58 5.69 -16.04
N TYR A 198 -4.35 5.23 -16.25
CA TYR A 198 -3.14 6.04 -16.08
C TYR A 198 -3.13 7.23 -17.03
N THR A 199 -3.38 7.00 -18.33
CA THR A 199 -3.42 8.04 -19.36
C THR A 199 -4.46 9.10 -19.03
N LYS A 200 -5.64 8.68 -18.56
CA LYS A 200 -6.69 9.61 -18.11
C LYS A 200 -6.24 10.46 -16.93
N ARG A 201 -5.69 9.85 -15.88
CA ARG A 201 -5.18 10.57 -14.69
C ARG A 201 -4.05 11.53 -15.06
N PHE A 202 -3.15 11.09 -15.93
CA PHE A 202 -2.05 11.91 -16.42
C PHE A 202 -2.57 13.12 -17.22
N ALA A 203 -3.54 12.92 -18.12
CA ALA A 203 -4.17 14.00 -18.87
C ALA A 203 -4.87 15.02 -17.95
N ASP A 204 -5.62 14.54 -16.95
CA ASP A 204 -6.29 15.41 -15.96
C ASP A 204 -5.27 16.22 -15.14
N ALA A 205 -4.19 15.58 -14.68
CA ALA A 205 -3.13 16.24 -13.94
C ALA A 205 -2.39 17.28 -14.79
N MET A 206 -2.10 16.95 -16.06
CA MET A 206 -1.44 17.86 -17.00
C MET A 206 -2.34 19.06 -17.31
N LEU A 207 -3.64 18.85 -17.51
CA LEU A 207 -4.61 19.93 -17.72
C LEU A 207 -4.70 20.86 -16.49
N LYS A 208 -4.66 20.30 -15.29
CA LYS A 208 -4.63 21.10 -14.06
C LYS A 208 -3.35 21.93 -13.95
N ASN A 209 -2.19 21.30 -14.14
CA ASN A 209 -0.89 21.97 -14.07
C ASN A 209 -0.78 23.09 -15.12
N THR A 210 -1.19 22.82 -16.36
CA THR A 210 -1.19 23.84 -17.42
C THR A 210 -2.14 25.01 -17.11
N ARG A 211 -3.33 24.75 -16.55
CA ARG A 211 -4.22 25.83 -16.08
C ARG A 211 -3.59 26.68 -14.98
N GLU A 212 -2.95 26.04 -14.00
CA GLU A 212 -2.27 26.75 -12.90
C GLU A 212 -1.08 27.57 -13.40
N LEU A 213 -0.28 27.02 -14.32
CA LEU A 213 0.82 27.72 -14.97
C LEU A 213 0.34 28.91 -15.81
N VAL A 214 -0.71 28.74 -16.60
CA VAL A 214 -1.28 29.86 -17.39
C VAL A 214 -1.86 30.91 -16.47
N ALA A 215 -2.54 30.52 -15.39
CA ALA A 215 -3.08 31.45 -14.41
C ALA A 215 -1.97 32.25 -13.69
N SER A 216 -0.82 31.65 -13.41
CA SER A 216 0.32 32.35 -12.79
C SER A 216 1.10 33.20 -13.78
N ALA A 217 1.19 32.78 -15.06
CA ALA A 217 1.91 33.48 -16.11
C ALA A 217 1.10 34.60 -16.77
N THR A 218 -0.23 34.58 -16.65
CA THR A 218 -1.09 35.67 -17.12
C THR A 218 -1.09 36.77 -16.05
N PRO A 219 -0.49 37.94 -16.30
CA PRO A 219 -0.54 39.04 -15.35
C PRO A 219 -2.01 39.38 -15.12
N SER A 220 -2.48 39.32 -13.88
CA SER A 220 -3.82 39.78 -13.56
C SER A 220 -3.94 41.24 -14.00
N THR A 221 -4.98 41.58 -14.75
CA THR A 221 -5.20 42.92 -15.32
C THR A 221 -5.43 44.03 -14.27
N GLY A 222 -5.12 43.78 -12.99
CA GLY A 222 -5.20 44.72 -11.87
C GLY A 222 -4.21 44.38 -10.74
N ASP A 223 -4.10 45.31 -9.78
CA ASP A 223 -3.23 45.24 -8.60
C ASP A 223 -3.45 43.93 -7.83
N VAL A 224 -2.44 43.07 -7.80
CA VAL A 224 -2.28 41.87 -6.94
C VAL A 224 -3.58 41.10 -6.62
N GLN A 225 -3.86 40.05 -7.38
CA GLN A 225 -4.98 39.16 -7.09
C GLN A 225 -4.63 38.16 -5.98
N PHE A 226 -5.16 38.37 -4.78
CA PHE A 226 -5.07 37.41 -3.68
C PHE A 226 -6.04 36.23 -3.90
N MET A 227 -5.74 35.08 -3.27
CA MET A 227 -6.70 33.96 -3.22
C MET A 227 -8.01 34.37 -2.54
N ASP A 228 -9.10 33.65 -2.84
CA ASP A 228 -10.42 33.87 -2.23
C ASP A 228 -10.35 33.85 -0.69
N ALA A 229 -11.09 34.75 -0.04
CA ALA A 229 -11.16 34.89 1.41
C ALA A 229 -11.53 33.55 2.10
N LYS A 230 -12.41 32.75 1.48
CA LYS A 230 -12.77 31.42 2.02
C LYS A 230 -11.55 30.50 2.12
N LYS A 231 -10.73 30.43 1.08
CA LYS A 231 -9.49 29.64 1.05
C LYS A 231 -8.49 30.13 2.10
N TRP A 232 -8.37 31.44 2.29
CA TRP A 232 -7.55 32.02 3.37
C TRP A 232 -7.99 31.54 4.75
N THR A 233 -9.29 31.55 5.04
CA THR A 233 -9.83 31.03 6.32
C THR A 233 -9.56 29.54 6.49
N GLU A 234 -9.74 28.73 5.44
CA GLU A 234 -9.48 27.29 5.49
C GLU A 234 -8.00 26.99 5.76
N LEU A 235 -7.09 27.64 5.03
CA LEU A 235 -5.64 27.55 5.23
C LEU A 235 -5.24 28.01 6.63
N SER A 236 -5.79 29.12 7.10
CA SER A 236 -5.52 29.65 8.45
C SER A 236 -6.00 28.69 9.53
N ASN A 237 -7.18 28.10 9.38
CA ASN A 237 -7.72 27.12 10.32
C ASN A 237 -6.92 25.81 10.30
N PHE A 238 -6.47 25.38 9.12
CA PHE A 238 -5.60 24.20 8.98
C PHE A 238 -4.26 24.42 9.69
N ARG A 239 -3.61 25.57 9.46
CA ARG A 239 -2.37 25.95 10.16
C ARG A 239 -2.58 26.03 11.67
N LYS A 240 -3.64 26.70 12.13
CA LYS A 240 -3.99 26.75 13.56
C LYS A 240 -4.19 25.37 14.17
N LYS A 241 -4.73 24.40 13.43
CA LYS A 241 -4.88 23.01 13.91
C LYS A 241 -3.56 22.24 13.93
N GLN A 242 -2.67 22.50 12.98
CA GLN A 242 -1.31 21.91 12.96
C GLN A 242 -0.39 22.50 14.03
N ASP A 243 -0.48 23.81 14.27
CA ASP A 243 0.40 24.55 15.20
C ASP A 243 -0.12 24.57 16.64
N LYS A 244 -1.37 24.16 16.89
CA LYS A 244 -1.87 24.06 18.27
C LYS A 244 -1.10 22.93 18.95
N ILE A 245 -0.25 23.32 19.89
CA ILE A 245 0.34 22.40 20.86
C ILE A 245 -0.77 21.48 21.35
N GLN A 246 -0.60 20.16 21.20
CA GLN A 246 -1.56 19.16 21.68
C GLN A 246 -1.54 19.13 23.22
N LEU A 247 -2.04 20.18 23.85
CA LEU A 247 -2.41 20.22 25.26
C LEU A 247 -3.84 19.74 25.36
N THR A 248 -4.14 18.92 26.36
CA THR A 248 -5.53 18.61 26.64
C THR A 248 -6.25 19.87 27.14
N PRO A 249 -7.58 19.98 26.97
CA PRO A 249 -8.34 21.14 27.47
C PRO A 249 -8.12 21.41 28.97
N LYS A 250 -7.89 20.35 29.77
CA LYS A 250 -7.58 20.45 31.20
C LYS A 250 -6.15 20.93 31.46
N GLU A 251 -5.16 20.46 30.71
CA GLU A 251 -3.78 20.99 30.81
C GLU A 251 -3.74 22.49 30.46
N GLU A 252 -4.53 22.93 29.48
CA GLU A 252 -4.68 24.36 29.16
C GLU A 252 -5.31 25.14 30.32
N ALA A 253 -6.31 24.57 31.01
CA ALA A 253 -6.92 25.18 32.18
C ALA A 253 -5.97 25.28 33.38
N ILE A 254 -5.16 24.24 33.62
CA ILE A 254 -4.12 24.22 34.66
C ILE A 254 -3.06 25.29 34.39
N LEU A 255 -2.60 25.43 33.15
CA LEU A 255 -1.61 26.45 32.81
C LEU A 255 -2.16 27.87 33.02
N LYS A 256 -3.44 28.09 32.67
CA LYS A 256 -4.13 29.37 32.92
C LYS A 256 -4.32 29.66 34.41
N SER A 257 -4.64 28.65 35.23
CA SER A 257 -4.76 28.86 36.67
C SER A 257 -3.40 29.20 37.30
N LEU A 258 -2.32 28.59 36.83
CA LEU A 258 -0.95 28.92 37.27
C LEU A 258 -0.53 30.36 36.93
N ASP A 259 -1.12 30.98 35.90
CA ASP A 259 -0.89 32.39 35.55
C ASP A 259 -1.64 33.38 36.45
N THR A 260 -2.61 32.92 37.25
CA THR A 260 -3.42 33.82 38.09
C THR A 260 -2.62 34.39 39.26
N GLN A 261 -2.95 35.62 39.67
CA GLN A 261 -2.32 36.25 40.85
C GLN A 261 -2.91 35.69 42.12
N VAL A 262 -2.04 35.27 43.04
CA VAL A 262 -2.41 34.67 44.32
C VAL A 262 -1.68 35.42 45.43
N SER A 263 -2.46 35.90 46.40
CA SER A 263 -1.91 36.50 47.63
C SER A 263 -1.72 35.40 48.66
N VAL A 264 -0.47 35.08 48.94
CA VAL A 264 -0.08 33.98 49.83
C VAL A 264 0.60 34.53 51.08
N ASN A 265 0.20 34.03 52.26
CA ASN A 265 0.84 34.34 53.53
C ASN A 265 0.97 33.08 54.39
N PHE A 266 2.08 32.36 54.20
CA PHE A 266 2.44 31.22 55.03
C PHE A 266 3.48 31.68 56.06
N GLN A 267 3.14 31.55 57.34
CA GLN A 267 4.06 31.76 58.47
C GLN A 267 4.13 30.46 59.25
N ASP A 268 5.28 29.82 59.20
CA ASP A 268 5.62 28.56 59.89
C ASP A 268 4.57 27.45 59.72
N ARG A 269 4.02 27.33 58.51
CA ARG A 269 3.04 26.28 58.18
C ARG A 269 3.73 25.01 57.69
N PRO A 270 3.20 23.81 57.98
CA PRO A 270 3.64 22.58 57.35
C PRO A 270 3.55 22.68 55.83
N PHE A 271 4.55 22.12 55.14
CA PHE A 271 4.63 22.17 53.68
C PHE A 271 3.41 21.52 52.99
N GLU A 272 2.87 20.45 53.56
CA GLU A 272 1.66 19.78 53.07
C GLU A 272 0.41 20.68 53.15
N GLU A 273 0.24 21.42 54.26
CA GLU A 273 -0.88 22.35 54.41
C GLU A 273 -0.80 23.52 53.44
N ALA A 274 0.40 24.08 53.23
CA ALA A 274 0.61 25.17 52.28
C ALA A 274 0.29 24.76 50.83
N LEU A 275 0.63 23.52 50.44
CA LEU A 275 0.26 22.98 49.13
C LEU A 275 -1.26 22.74 49.01
N GLN A 276 -1.90 22.25 50.08
CA GLN A 276 -3.35 22.06 50.09
C GLN A 276 -4.10 23.39 50.00
N ASP A 277 -3.64 24.44 50.70
CA ASP A 277 -4.20 25.78 50.63
C ASP A 277 -4.11 26.35 49.20
N LEU A 278 -2.96 26.18 48.53
CA LEU A 278 -2.79 26.59 47.13
C LEU A 278 -3.67 25.77 46.16
N SER A 279 -3.77 24.46 46.39
CA SER A 279 -4.65 23.55 45.62
C SER A 279 -6.11 24.03 45.68
N ASN A 280 -6.59 24.34 46.90
CA ASN A 280 -7.94 24.85 47.13
C ASN A 280 -8.16 26.23 46.48
N GLN A 281 -7.18 27.13 46.57
CA GLN A 281 -7.29 28.48 46.03
C GLN A 281 -7.26 28.51 44.49
N LEU A 282 -6.53 27.59 43.86
CA LEU A 282 -6.45 27.45 42.41
C LEU A 282 -7.56 26.55 41.82
N ASN A 283 -8.28 25.83 42.68
CA ASN A 283 -9.24 24.80 42.30
C ASN A 283 -8.62 23.78 41.32
N GLN A 284 -7.37 23.38 41.58
CA GLN A 284 -6.62 22.40 40.80
C GLN A 284 -5.94 21.41 41.73
N GLU A 285 -6.00 20.12 41.40
CA GLU A 285 -5.37 19.07 42.21
C GLU A 285 -3.85 19.10 42.06
N ILE A 286 -3.15 19.30 43.19
CA ILE A 286 -1.70 19.20 43.30
C ILE A 286 -1.36 17.83 43.92
N PHE A 287 -0.74 16.96 43.14
CA PHE A 287 -0.32 15.64 43.59
C PHE A 287 1.15 15.65 44.01
N ILE A 288 1.40 15.07 45.18
CA ILE A 288 2.74 14.94 45.72
C ILE A 288 3.27 13.54 45.40
N ASP A 289 4.35 13.44 44.61
CA ASP A 289 4.95 12.15 44.29
C ASP A 289 5.76 11.60 45.47
N LYS A 290 5.11 10.75 46.27
CA LYS A 290 5.69 10.12 47.46
C LYS A 290 6.93 9.27 47.15
N GLN A 291 7.11 8.78 45.92
CA GLN A 291 8.33 8.06 45.54
C GLN A 291 9.51 9.02 45.42
N SER A 292 9.32 10.11 44.68
CA SER A 292 10.32 11.18 44.54
C SER A 292 10.77 11.74 45.89
N LEU A 293 9.85 11.94 46.84
CA LEU A 293 10.19 12.45 48.18
C LEU A 293 10.99 11.47 49.03
N LYS A 294 10.69 10.16 48.92
CA LYS A 294 11.45 9.11 49.62
C LYS A 294 12.87 9.02 49.08
N ASP A 295 13.02 9.09 47.76
CA ASP A 295 14.33 9.01 47.10
C ASP A 295 15.23 10.20 47.50
N ALA A 296 14.65 11.37 47.77
CA ALA A 296 15.37 12.56 48.24
C ALA A 296 15.52 12.66 49.77
N GLY A 297 14.93 11.74 50.54
CA GLY A 297 15.00 11.77 52.02
C GLY A 297 14.38 13.03 52.65
N LEU A 298 13.41 13.66 51.99
CA LEU A 298 12.80 14.93 52.41
C LEU A 298 11.59 14.69 53.31
N ASP A 299 11.52 15.42 54.42
CA ASP A 299 10.37 15.40 55.34
C ASP A 299 9.36 16.50 54.99
N LEU A 300 8.10 16.10 54.81
CA LEU A 300 6.96 16.97 54.50
C LEU A 300 6.51 17.81 55.71
N SER A 301 6.99 17.48 56.92
CA SER A 301 6.68 18.19 58.16
C SER A 301 7.37 19.56 58.30
N ARG A 302 8.34 19.86 57.42
CA ARG A 302 9.16 21.07 57.54
C ARG A 302 8.29 22.32 57.38
N ALA A 303 8.39 23.22 58.36
CA ALA A 303 7.71 24.50 58.33
C ALA A 303 8.30 25.39 57.22
N ILE A 304 7.42 26.02 56.45
CA ILE A 304 7.78 26.97 55.39
C ILE A 304 7.15 28.34 55.68
N SER A 305 7.92 29.37 55.40
CA SER A 305 7.53 30.77 55.57
C SER A 305 7.71 31.51 54.25
N PHE A 306 6.59 31.90 53.62
CA PHE A 306 6.57 32.65 52.36
C PHE A 306 5.40 33.64 52.36
N LYS A 307 5.70 34.89 52.03
CA LYS A 307 4.72 35.96 51.91
C LYS A 307 4.95 36.74 50.63
N GLY A 308 3.90 36.89 49.83
CA GLY A 308 3.96 37.68 48.60
C GLY A 308 2.67 37.65 47.81
N ASN A 309 2.43 38.71 47.04
CA ASN A 309 1.43 38.73 45.98
C ASN A 309 2.14 38.47 44.65
N VAL A 310 2.08 37.22 44.19
CA VAL A 310 2.80 36.75 43.00
C VAL A 310 1.89 35.84 42.18
N SER A 311 2.29 35.49 40.95
CA SER A 311 1.57 34.48 40.18
C SER A 311 1.59 33.14 40.92
N ALA A 312 0.54 32.33 40.78
CA ALA A 312 0.46 31.01 41.41
C ALA A 312 1.66 30.13 41.02
N ARG A 313 2.12 30.23 39.77
CA ARG A 313 3.36 29.64 39.30
C ARG A 313 4.55 30.07 40.15
N THR A 314 4.75 31.37 40.34
CA THR A 314 5.86 31.90 41.14
C THR A 314 5.77 31.48 42.59
N ALA A 315 4.57 31.52 43.19
CA ALA A 315 4.34 31.07 44.55
C ALA A 315 4.71 29.59 44.69
N LEU A 316 4.16 28.72 43.83
CA LEU A 316 4.45 27.29 43.85
C LEU A 316 5.95 27.01 43.70
N ARG A 317 6.64 27.66 42.73
CA ARG A 317 8.10 27.51 42.59
C ARG A 317 8.86 27.95 43.83
N ALA A 318 8.49 29.07 44.44
CA ALA A 318 9.16 29.57 45.63
C ALA A 318 9.05 28.60 46.81
N LEU A 319 7.88 27.97 46.98
CA LEU A 319 7.66 26.97 48.04
C LEU A 319 8.42 25.67 47.79
N LEU A 320 8.48 25.22 46.53
CA LEU A 320 9.17 23.98 46.18
C LEU A 320 10.71 24.15 46.22
N GLN A 321 11.21 25.36 45.93
CA GLN A 321 12.64 25.65 45.87
C GLN A 321 13.37 25.42 47.20
N SER A 322 12.74 25.71 48.35
CA SER A 322 13.37 25.50 49.66
C SER A 322 13.68 24.03 49.95
N ASN A 323 12.94 23.12 49.32
CA ASN A 323 13.07 21.67 49.49
C ASN A 323 13.67 20.97 48.27
N GLN A 324 14.29 21.71 47.33
CA GLN A 324 14.87 21.15 46.10
C GLN A 324 13.85 20.36 45.25
N LEU A 325 12.56 20.71 45.36
CA LEU A 325 11.48 20.14 44.58
C LEU A 325 11.12 21.06 43.40
N THR A 326 10.46 20.50 42.41
CA THR A 326 9.87 21.22 41.28
C THR A 326 8.51 20.62 40.94
N PHE A 327 7.73 21.29 40.09
CA PHE A 327 6.47 20.74 39.62
C PHE A 327 6.50 20.48 38.12
N LEU A 328 5.73 19.48 37.69
CA LEU A 328 5.48 19.16 36.29
C LEU A 328 3.97 19.14 36.03
N VAL A 329 3.55 19.67 34.89
CA VAL A 329 2.18 19.50 34.39
C VAL A 329 2.20 18.34 33.41
N LYS A 330 1.63 17.20 33.82
CA LYS A 330 1.57 15.97 33.02
C LYS A 330 0.32 15.17 33.37
N GLY A 331 -0.41 14.73 32.35
CA GLY A 331 -1.58 13.87 32.56
C GLY A 331 -2.72 14.61 33.25
N GLU A 332 -2.94 15.88 32.87
CA GLU A 332 -4.04 16.71 33.41
C GLU A 332 -3.94 17.02 34.92
N MET A 333 -2.75 16.93 35.51
CA MET A 333 -2.52 17.17 36.94
C MET A 333 -1.17 17.87 37.18
N ILE A 334 -1.08 18.61 38.30
CA ILE A 334 0.18 19.19 38.77
C ILE A 334 0.88 18.16 39.66
N GLN A 335 2.06 17.70 39.27
CA GLN A 335 2.84 16.74 40.04
C GLN A 335 4.05 17.43 40.66
N VAL A 336 4.18 17.40 41.98
CA VAL A 336 5.37 17.83 42.71
C VAL A 336 6.36 16.66 42.77
N VAL A 337 7.53 16.86 42.17
CA VAL A 337 8.58 15.84 42.00
C VAL A 337 9.95 16.42 42.35
N THR A 338 10.96 15.55 42.49
CA THR A 338 12.36 15.98 42.65
C THR A 338 12.92 16.50 41.33
N LEU A 339 13.98 17.32 41.43
CA LEU A 339 14.67 17.85 40.25
C LEU A 339 15.12 16.71 39.32
N GLU A 340 15.79 15.68 39.86
CA GLU A 340 16.30 14.54 39.09
C GLU A 340 15.21 13.80 38.28
N ARG A 341 14.01 13.65 38.85
CA ARG A 341 12.89 13.02 38.14
C ARG A 341 12.33 13.95 37.06
N ALA A 342 12.29 15.25 37.32
CA ALA A 342 11.87 16.24 36.32
C ALA A 342 12.79 16.30 35.10
N GLU A 343 14.10 16.11 35.27
CA GLU A 343 15.04 16.07 34.14
C GLU A 343 14.81 14.87 33.21
N LYS A 344 14.35 13.74 33.76
CA LYS A 344 14.05 12.53 32.99
C LYS A 344 12.75 12.65 32.18
N GLU A 345 11.85 13.54 32.58
CA GLU A 345 10.50 13.70 32.02
C GLU A 345 10.37 14.91 31.07
N LEU A 346 11.49 15.44 30.58
CA LEU A 346 11.50 16.53 29.60
C LEU A 346 11.04 16.04 28.22
N THR A 347 10.13 16.79 27.60
CA THR A 347 9.67 16.53 26.24
C THR A 347 10.53 17.26 25.22
N THR A 348 10.71 16.69 24.02
CA THR A 348 11.41 17.36 22.91
C THR A 348 10.41 17.80 21.85
N ARG A 349 10.46 19.07 21.44
CA ARG A 349 9.58 19.64 20.42
C ARG A 349 10.37 20.52 19.44
N SER A 350 9.91 20.57 18.19
CA SER A 350 10.48 21.42 17.13
C SER A 350 9.54 22.57 16.81
N TYR A 351 10.07 23.79 16.79
CA TYR A 351 9.34 25.02 16.45
C TYR A 351 9.91 25.60 15.16
N TYR A 352 9.07 25.75 14.13
CA TYR A 352 9.51 26.34 12.87
C TYR A 352 9.72 27.85 13.03
N LEU A 353 10.88 28.34 12.59
CA LEU A 353 11.25 29.76 12.70
C LEU A 353 11.72 30.36 11.36
N GLY A 354 11.50 29.66 10.25
CA GLY A 354 12.05 30.07 8.96
C GLY A 354 11.64 31.48 8.52
N ASP A 355 10.40 31.88 8.80
CA ASP A 355 9.92 33.24 8.46
C ASP A 355 10.59 34.31 9.33
N ILE A 356 10.67 34.08 10.64
CA ILE A 356 11.29 35.02 11.60
C ILE A 356 12.79 35.13 11.33
N VAL A 357 13.48 34.01 11.15
CA VAL A 357 14.92 33.98 10.94
C VAL A 357 15.34 34.58 9.60
N SER A 358 14.51 34.41 8.56
CA SER A 358 14.77 34.95 7.21
C SER A 358 14.35 36.41 7.03
N GLY A 359 13.37 36.89 7.81
CA GLY A 359 12.80 38.24 7.69
C GLY A 359 13.40 39.29 8.64
N THR A 360 14.00 38.89 9.76
CA THR A 360 14.40 39.82 10.83
C THR A 360 15.84 40.30 10.65
N GLY A 361 16.06 41.35 9.88
CA GLY A 361 17.36 42.01 9.76
C GLY A 361 17.21 43.43 9.19
N PRO A 362 18.25 44.29 9.25
CA PRO A 362 18.20 45.65 8.68
C PRO A 362 17.95 45.68 7.16
N PHE A 363 17.95 44.50 6.52
CA PHE A 363 17.62 44.27 5.11
C PHE A 363 16.48 43.23 5.00
N GLY A 364 15.37 43.44 5.71
CA GLY A 364 14.16 42.63 5.55
C GLY A 364 13.82 42.51 4.06
N ASN A 365 13.85 41.27 3.56
CA ASN A 365 13.96 40.81 2.17
C ASN A 365 15.36 40.30 1.79
N ALA A 366 15.73 39.16 2.38
CA ALA A 366 16.93 38.36 2.08
C ALA A 366 17.04 37.84 0.62
N ILE A 367 16.10 38.19 -0.27
CA ILE A 367 16.10 37.78 -1.68
C ILE A 367 17.15 38.58 -2.50
N LEU A 368 17.59 39.75 -2.03
CA LEU A 368 18.41 40.66 -2.84
C LEU A 368 19.91 40.30 -2.91
N PHE A 369 20.47 39.56 -1.95
CA PHE A 369 21.93 39.37 -1.80
C PHE A 369 22.45 37.93 -2.01
N GLY A 370 21.64 37.05 -2.62
CA GLY A 370 22.05 35.69 -2.99
C GLY A 370 22.10 34.68 -1.83
N PRO A 371 22.19 33.37 -2.14
CA PRO A 371 21.94 32.29 -1.16
C PRO A 371 22.89 32.33 0.04
N VAL A 372 24.19 32.54 -0.19
CA VAL A 372 25.22 32.40 0.87
C VAL A 372 25.15 33.50 1.93
N ALA A 373 24.91 34.76 1.53
CA ALA A 373 24.76 35.87 2.47
C ALA A 373 23.50 35.71 3.33
N SER A 374 22.41 35.20 2.73
CA SER A 374 21.17 34.92 3.45
C SER A 374 21.32 33.83 4.52
N TYR A 375 22.19 32.83 4.30
CA TYR A 375 22.40 31.73 5.25
C TYR A 375 23.17 32.14 6.50
N GLN A 376 24.23 32.94 6.36
CA GLN A 376 24.99 33.40 7.53
C GLN A 376 24.15 34.33 8.41
N GLN A 377 23.37 35.21 7.79
CA GLN A 377 22.48 36.10 8.51
C GLN A 377 21.35 35.33 9.22
N ALA A 378 20.78 34.31 8.59
CA ALA A 378 19.81 33.43 9.22
C ALA A 378 20.38 32.74 10.47
N ILE A 379 21.63 32.26 10.42
CA ILE A 379 22.27 31.66 11.61
C ILE A 379 22.42 32.69 12.73
N GLU A 380 22.85 33.91 12.41
CA GLU A 380 23.05 34.95 13.42
C GLU A 380 21.72 35.42 14.04
N ASN A 381 20.69 35.61 13.22
CA ASN A 381 19.34 35.90 13.67
C ASN A 381 18.80 34.78 14.57
N ALA A 382 19.02 33.53 14.18
CA ALA A 382 18.63 32.38 14.99
C ALA A 382 19.38 32.35 16.34
N ASN A 383 20.68 32.67 16.35
CA ASN A 383 21.46 32.76 17.59
C ASN A 383 20.92 33.86 18.53
N GLN A 384 20.56 35.03 17.97
CA GLN A 384 19.94 36.11 18.74
C GLN A 384 18.58 35.70 19.30
N LEU A 385 17.75 35.01 18.51
CA LEU A 385 16.46 34.48 18.97
C LEU A 385 16.63 33.41 20.06
N VAL A 386 17.58 32.49 19.89
CA VAL A 386 17.91 31.49 20.90
C VAL A 386 18.36 32.17 22.19
N LYS A 387 19.18 33.23 22.10
CA LYS A 387 19.58 34.01 23.26
C LYS A 387 18.38 34.70 23.93
N SER A 388 17.51 35.36 23.16
CA SER A 388 16.32 35.99 23.72
C SER A 388 15.37 35.00 24.37
N ILE A 389 15.22 33.79 23.79
CA ILE A 389 14.44 32.70 24.39
C ILE A 389 15.04 32.31 25.74
N LYS A 390 16.37 32.15 25.82
CA LYS A 390 17.06 31.80 27.06
C LYS A 390 16.88 32.87 28.15
N ASP A 391 16.93 34.13 27.77
CA ASP A 391 16.86 35.26 28.70
C ASP A 391 15.42 35.57 29.16
N SER A 392 14.41 35.29 28.33
CA SER A 392 13.00 35.64 28.61
C SER A 392 12.15 34.49 29.13
N ILE A 393 12.45 33.26 28.72
CA ILE A 393 11.63 32.08 29.04
C ILE A 393 12.36 31.25 30.08
N ASP A 394 11.86 31.32 31.31
CA ASP A 394 12.35 30.58 32.48
C ASP A 394 13.90 30.45 32.53
N PRO A 395 14.64 31.54 32.80
CA PRO A 395 16.10 31.56 32.64
C PRO A 395 16.83 30.45 33.40
N ARG A 396 16.26 29.97 34.50
CA ARG A 396 16.87 28.93 35.35
C ARG A 396 16.78 27.53 34.74
N CYS A 397 15.90 27.30 33.76
CA CYS A 397 15.68 25.97 33.23
C CYS A 397 16.79 25.54 32.26
N TRP A 398 17.51 26.48 31.65
CA TRP A 398 18.52 26.21 30.61
C TRP A 398 19.82 25.63 31.17
N LYS A 399 20.43 24.70 30.42
CA LYS A 399 21.71 24.06 30.75
C LYS A 399 22.83 25.05 31.05
N GLU A 400 22.88 26.17 30.33
CA GLU A 400 23.91 27.20 30.58
C GLU A 400 23.78 27.86 31.95
N ASN A 401 22.57 27.85 32.54
CA ASN A 401 22.27 28.42 33.86
C ASN A 401 22.15 27.33 34.94
N GLY A 402 22.63 26.12 34.68
CA GLY A 402 22.61 24.99 35.61
C GLY A 402 21.30 24.19 35.65
N GLY A 403 20.39 24.43 34.70
CA GLY A 403 19.18 23.63 34.52
C GLY A 403 19.35 22.46 33.54
N SER A 404 18.24 21.80 33.19
CA SER A 404 18.22 20.59 32.36
C SER A 404 17.67 20.80 30.94
N CYS A 405 17.11 21.97 30.64
CA CYS A 405 16.52 22.32 29.36
C CYS A 405 17.60 22.69 28.32
N SER A 406 17.36 22.34 27.06
CA SER A 406 18.26 22.69 25.97
C SER A 406 17.49 23.20 24.76
N VAL A 407 18.07 24.19 24.08
CA VAL A 407 17.54 24.79 22.86
C VAL A 407 18.64 24.80 21.80
N THR A 408 18.31 24.35 20.59
CA THR A 408 19.27 24.24 19.48
C THR A 408 18.60 24.57 18.16
N PHE A 409 19.25 25.40 17.35
CA PHE A 409 18.78 25.72 16.00
C PHE A 409 19.23 24.64 15.01
N HIS A 410 18.27 24.12 14.23
CA HIS A 410 18.50 23.16 13.17
C HIS A 410 18.31 23.84 11.81
N MET A 411 19.42 24.02 11.10
CA MET A 411 19.48 24.85 9.89
C MET A 411 18.67 24.26 8.72
N ALA A 412 18.74 22.96 8.48
CA ALA A 412 18.10 22.35 7.32
C ALA A 412 16.56 22.44 7.34
N SER A 413 15.97 22.44 8.54
CA SER A 413 14.51 22.60 8.73
C SER A 413 14.12 24.03 9.13
N MET A 414 15.10 24.94 9.28
CA MET A 414 14.91 26.29 9.80
C MET A 414 14.05 26.30 11.09
N SER A 415 14.30 25.35 11.98
CA SER A 415 13.51 25.15 13.19
C SER A 415 14.40 25.10 14.43
N VAL A 416 13.87 25.54 15.57
CA VAL A 416 14.52 25.38 16.86
C VAL A 416 13.95 24.14 17.55
N VAL A 417 14.86 23.24 17.91
CA VAL A 417 14.56 22.04 18.69
C VAL A 417 14.77 22.36 20.16
N VAL A 418 13.71 22.22 20.94
CA VAL A 418 13.73 22.49 22.39
C VAL A 418 13.41 21.21 23.13
N LYS A 419 14.25 20.89 24.11
CA LYS A 419 13.97 19.87 25.11
C LYS A 419 13.71 20.57 26.43
N ALA A 420 12.46 20.58 26.89
CA ALA A 420 12.04 21.25 28.11
C ALA A 420 10.78 20.62 28.71
N SER A 421 10.35 21.12 29.88
CA SER A 421 9.09 20.72 30.51
C SER A 421 7.89 21.23 29.69
N THR A 422 6.72 20.61 29.89
CA THR A 422 5.46 21.02 29.24
C THR A 422 5.16 22.51 29.45
N GLU A 423 5.50 23.05 30.62
CA GLU A 423 5.33 24.45 30.99
C GLU A 423 6.19 25.39 30.13
N VAL A 424 7.48 25.11 29.99
CA VAL A 424 8.38 25.91 29.14
C VAL A 424 7.91 25.88 27.69
N HIS A 425 7.43 24.73 27.22
CA HIS A 425 6.82 24.62 25.90
C HIS A 425 5.54 25.43 25.73
N ALA A 426 4.72 25.56 26.77
CA ALA A 426 3.53 26.39 26.75
C ALA A 426 3.86 27.89 26.73
N LEU A 427 4.84 28.32 27.54
CA LEU A 427 5.34 29.70 27.52
C LEU A 427 5.90 30.09 26.16
N MET A 428 6.68 29.19 25.53
CA MET A 428 7.16 29.37 24.15
C MET A 428 6.04 29.42 23.13
N GLY A 429 5.01 28.58 23.29
CA GLY A 429 3.85 28.58 22.39
C GLY A 429 3.15 29.94 22.34
N ASN A 430 3.05 30.63 23.47
CA ASN A 430 2.44 31.95 23.54
C ASN A 430 3.36 33.05 23.00
N SER A 431 4.66 33.01 23.31
CA SER A 431 5.60 34.07 22.88
C SER A 431 5.97 33.99 21.40
N LEU A 432 6.14 32.78 20.86
CA LEU A 432 6.49 32.57 19.45
C LEU A 432 5.30 32.74 18.50
N ASN A 433 4.07 32.48 18.96
CA ASN A 433 2.87 32.72 18.16
C ASN A 433 2.37 34.17 18.24
N ALA A 434 2.68 34.91 19.31
CA ALA A 434 2.30 36.32 19.44
C ALA A 434 3.12 37.27 18.55
N SER A 435 4.31 36.86 18.11
CA SER A 435 5.14 37.60 17.16
C SER A 435 4.82 37.30 15.69
N ALA A 436 3.97 36.30 15.41
CA ALA A 436 3.45 36.10 14.07
C ALA A 436 2.46 37.25 13.76
N PRO A 437 2.69 38.06 12.72
CA PRO A 437 1.74 39.11 12.36
C PRO A 437 0.38 38.47 12.14
N SER A 438 -0.61 38.88 12.92
CA SER A 438 -1.99 38.55 12.62
C SER A 438 -2.26 39.05 11.22
N VAL A 439 -2.36 38.14 10.25
CA VAL A 439 -2.80 38.46 8.90
C VAL A 439 -4.26 38.87 9.05
N SER A 440 -4.47 40.16 9.35
CA SER A 440 -5.80 40.76 9.36
C SER A 440 -6.33 40.65 7.94
N ALA A 441 -7.51 40.04 7.81
CA ALA A 441 -8.21 40.02 6.55
C ALA A 441 -8.33 41.46 6.03
N PRO A 442 -8.10 41.71 4.74
CA PRO A 442 -8.24 43.06 4.20
C PRO A 442 -9.64 43.60 4.52
N PRO A 443 -9.75 44.87 4.92
CA PRO A 443 -11.04 45.46 5.25
C PRO A 443 -11.99 45.30 4.06
N LYS A 444 -13.20 44.81 4.34
CA LYS A 444 -14.28 44.80 3.35
C LYS A 444 -14.49 46.25 2.89
N LYS A 445 -14.18 46.54 1.63
CA LYS A 445 -14.66 47.75 0.95
C LYS A 445 -16.11 47.58 0.56
#